data_AF-A0A835KR13-F1
#
_entry.id   AF-A0A835KR13-F1
#
_cell.length_a   1.000
_cell.length_b   1.000
_cell.length_c   1.000
_cell.angle_alpha   90.00
_cell.angle_beta   90.00
_cell.angle_gamma   90.00
#
_symmetry.space_group_name_H-M   'P 1'
#
loop_
_entity.id
_entity.type
_entity.pdbx_description
1 polymer ?
#
loop_
_entity_poly.entity_id
_entity_poly.type
_entity_poly.pdbx_seq_one_letter_code
_entity_poly.pdbx_strand_id
1 'polypeptide(L)'
;MDLLLPFKIGGLAESKSFLTGYRGAWFRCKVHNMRVHETAGHLEYYLEYIDYEGEKKEWVKVYENNPTSSSQNSRDSFQLMIRPSFPQWYYGNEVPEQFQNSDITAIVDEPWKVGDLVDWLNEGCYWSATITKLVDKDMVEVKLPAPPKGEGKRYNAKCNDLRPTLEWSLIEDWTAPLSKVIDRLQILLLSFDVFRCEDIMSRCDS
;
A
#
# COMPACT_ATOMS: atom_id res chain seq x y z
N MET A 1 -21.68 -2.66 -19.83
CA MET A 1 -20.35 -2.33 -19.26
C MET A 1 -19.97 -3.51 -18.43
N ASP A 2 -18.92 -4.24 -18.81
CA ASP A 2 -18.38 -5.28 -17.96
C ASP A 2 -17.81 -4.58 -16.72
N LEU A 3 -18.36 -4.90 -15.55
CA LEU A 3 -17.85 -4.40 -14.28
C LEU A 3 -16.48 -5.06 -14.09
N LEU A 4 -15.40 -4.34 -14.38
CA LEU A 4 -14.05 -4.79 -14.07
C LEU A 4 -13.95 -4.90 -12.55
N LEU A 5 -14.01 -6.14 -12.07
CA LEU A 5 -13.88 -6.46 -10.66
C LEU A 5 -12.42 -6.35 -10.26
N PRO A 6 -12.07 -5.47 -9.30
CA PRO A 6 -10.67 -5.18 -9.02
C PRO A 6 -9.92 -6.34 -8.40
N PHE A 7 -10.62 -7.25 -7.72
CA PHE A 7 -9.99 -8.37 -7.01
C PHE A 7 -10.60 -9.71 -7.44
N LYS A 8 -9.71 -10.66 -7.76
CA LYS A 8 -10.07 -12.03 -8.18
C LYS A 8 -10.38 -12.89 -6.95
N ILE A 9 -11.44 -13.70 -7.02
CA ILE A 9 -11.71 -14.74 -6.02
C ILE A 9 -10.54 -15.73 -6.01
N GLY A 10 -10.08 -16.10 -4.80
CA GLY A 10 -8.89 -16.89 -4.56
C GLY A 10 -7.59 -16.09 -4.54
N GLY A 11 -7.60 -14.84 -5.01
CA GLY A 11 -6.46 -13.93 -5.01
C GLY A 11 -6.15 -13.34 -3.63
N LEU A 12 -4.98 -12.71 -3.52
CA LEU A 12 -4.53 -12.01 -2.33
C LEU A 12 -4.81 -10.51 -2.44
N ALA A 13 -5.15 -9.89 -1.31
CA ALA A 13 -5.45 -8.46 -1.19
C ALA A 13 -4.91 -7.92 0.13
N GLU A 14 -4.98 -6.59 0.32
CA GLU A 14 -4.79 -5.96 1.62
C GLU A 14 -6.05 -5.18 2.01
N SER A 15 -6.46 -5.29 3.28
CA SER A 15 -7.63 -4.59 3.83
C SER A 15 -7.23 -3.62 4.93
N LYS A 16 -7.80 -2.42 4.92
CA LYS A 16 -7.59 -1.38 5.94
C LYS A 16 -8.59 -1.50 7.08
N SER A 17 -8.19 -1.14 8.29
CA SER A 17 -9.09 -1.01 9.44
C SER A 17 -9.22 0.42 9.96
N PHE A 18 -10.41 0.74 10.47
CA PHE A 18 -10.69 1.94 11.28
C PHE A 18 -10.92 1.63 12.75
N LEU A 19 -10.83 0.36 13.15
CA LEU A 19 -11.03 -0.03 14.54
C LEU A 19 -9.95 0.59 15.43
N THR A 20 -10.36 1.10 16.60
CA THR A 20 -9.42 1.58 17.61
C THR A 20 -8.43 0.49 17.96
N GLY A 21 -7.14 0.82 17.90
CA GLY A 21 -6.05 -0.14 18.08
C GLY A 21 -5.51 -0.71 16.77
N TYR A 22 -6.15 -0.43 15.63
CA TYR A 22 -5.73 -0.81 14.27
C TYR A 22 -6.02 0.26 13.21
N ARG A 23 -6.28 1.51 13.62
CA ARG A 23 -6.62 2.58 12.67
C ARG A 23 -5.49 2.77 11.65
N GLY A 24 -5.85 2.67 10.37
CA GLY A 24 -4.95 2.87 9.25
C GLY A 24 -4.02 1.69 8.96
N ALA A 25 -4.11 0.59 9.72
CA ALA A 25 -3.34 -0.62 9.45
C ALA A 25 -3.92 -1.39 8.26
N TRP A 26 -3.03 -1.99 7.47
CA TRP A 26 -3.32 -2.86 6.33
C TRP A 26 -3.01 -4.31 6.67
N PHE A 27 -4.02 -5.17 6.52
CA PHE A 27 -3.94 -6.59 6.81
C PHE A 27 -3.89 -7.37 5.51
N ARG A 28 -2.98 -8.36 5.42
CA ARG A 28 -2.97 -9.26 4.27
C ARG A 28 -4.15 -10.20 4.35
N CYS A 29 -4.83 -10.34 3.22
CA CYS A 29 -6.09 -11.06 3.12
C CYS A 29 -6.11 -11.99 1.91
N LYS A 30 -6.87 -13.07 2.01
CA LYS A 30 -7.29 -13.88 0.86
C LYS A 30 -8.76 -13.61 0.54
N VAL A 31 -9.06 -13.41 -0.74
CA VAL A 31 -10.42 -13.17 -1.21
C VAL A 31 -11.14 -14.49 -1.42
N HIS A 32 -12.26 -14.71 -0.73
CA HIS A 32 -13.05 -15.95 -0.84
C HIS A 32 -14.33 -15.78 -1.64
N ASN A 33 -14.93 -14.59 -1.61
CA ASN A 33 -16.17 -14.31 -2.32
C ASN A 33 -16.34 -12.80 -2.52
N MET A 34 -17.36 -12.41 -3.29
CA MET A 34 -17.75 -11.02 -3.50
C MET A 34 -19.27 -10.88 -3.59
N ARG A 35 -19.78 -9.68 -3.30
CA ARG A 35 -21.18 -9.34 -3.56
C ARG A 35 -21.32 -7.86 -3.89
N VAL A 36 -22.20 -7.59 -4.85
CA VAL A 36 -22.59 -6.22 -5.21
C VAL A 36 -23.95 -5.96 -4.58
N HIS A 37 -24.04 -4.90 -3.77
CA HIS A 37 -25.31 -4.42 -3.23
C HIS A 37 -25.84 -3.33 -4.15
N GLU A 38 -26.54 -3.72 -5.22
CA GLU A 38 -27.00 -2.79 -6.27
C GLU A 38 -27.86 -1.64 -5.72
N THR A 39 -28.78 -1.93 -4.81
CA THR A 39 -29.67 -0.93 -4.19
C THR A 39 -28.94 0.08 -3.32
N ALA A 40 -27.85 -0.36 -2.67
CA ALA A 40 -27.04 0.47 -1.78
C ALA A 40 -25.75 0.99 -2.45
N GLY A 41 -25.53 0.67 -3.73
CA GLY A 41 -24.44 1.18 -4.55
C GLY A 41 -23.02 0.85 -4.06
N HIS A 42 -22.80 -0.30 -3.42
CA HIS A 42 -21.46 -0.66 -2.94
C HIS A 42 -21.07 -2.12 -3.18
N LEU A 43 -19.75 -2.35 -3.19
CA LEU A 43 -19.10 -3.63 -3.42
C LEU A 43 -18.45 -4.11 -2.12
N GLU A 44 -18.65 -5.38 -1.80
CA GLU A 44 -18.02 -6.05 -0.66
C GLU A 44 -17.30 -7.32 -1.09
N TYR A 45 -16.22 -7.63 -0.37
CA TYR A 45 -15.47 -8.87 -0.51
C TYR A 45 -15.47 -9.63 0.80
N TYR A 46 -15.53 -10.97 0.70
CA TYR A 46 -15.42 -11.86 1.83
C TYR A 46 -13.96 -12.25 2.01
N LEU A 47 -13.35 -11.76 3.09
CA LEU A 47 -11.91 -11.80 3.31
C LEU A 47 -11.54 -12.76 4.44
N GLU A 48 -10.41 -13.44 4.27
CA GLU A 48 -9.70 -14.20 5.30
C GLU A 48 -8.39 -13.50 5.63
N TYR A 49 -8.17 -13.17 6.91
CA TYR A 49 -6.93 -12.55 7.39
C TYR A 49 -5.84 -13.62 7.56
N ILE A 50 -4.86 -13.64 6.64
CA ILE A 50 -3.93 -14.79 6.54
C ILE A 50 -2.90 -14.86 7.66
N ASP A 51 -2.65 -13.73 8.33
CA ASP A 51 -1.67 -13.62 9.43
C ASP A 51 -2.29 -13.81 10.82
N TYR A 52 -3.61 -14.03 10.88
CA TYR A 52 -4.38 -14.07 12.12
C TYR A 52 -5.21 -15.36 12.17
N GLU A 53 -4.54 -16.46 12.55
CA GLU A 53 -5.17 -17.77 12.65
C GLU A 53 -6.32 -17.76 13.67
N GLY A 54 -7.47 -18.34 13.28
CA GLY A 54 -8.67 -18.40 14.12
C GLY A 54 -9.60 -17.20 13.99
N GLU A 55 -9.16 -16.10 13.36
CA GLU A 55 -10.05 -15.00 13.03
C GLU A 55 -11.11 -15.43 12.01
N LYS A 56 -12.33 -14.94 12.21
CA LYS A 56 -13.43 -15.25 11.30
C LYS A 56 -13.23 -14.49 10.00
N LYS A 57 -13.70 -15.10 8.92
CA LYS A 57 -13.82 -14.40 7.64
C LYS A 57 -14.90 -13.34 7.74
N GLU A 58 -14.69 -12.19 7.12
CA GLU A 58 -15.59 -11.04 7.22
C GLU A 58 -15.91 -10.44 5.86
N TRP A 59 -17.10 -9.83 5.76
CA TRP A 59 -17.47 -9.03 4.59
C TRP A 59 -16.99 -7.60 4.79
N VAL A 60 -16.09 -7.14 3.91
CA VAL A 60 -15.50 -5.81 3.97
C VAL A 60 -15.88 -5.02 2.73
N LYS A 61 -16.28 -3.76 2.91
CA LYS A 61 -16.59 -2.84 1.80
C LYS A 61 -15.31 -2.39 1.14
N VAL A 62 -15.31 -2.22 -0.18
CA VAL A 62 -14.14 -1.66 -0.90
C VAL A 62 -13.91 -0.20 -0.53
N TYR A 63 -15.00 0.54 -0.28
CA TYR A 63 -14.97 1.94 0.14
C TYR A 63 -15.85 2.14 1.38
N GLU A 64 -15.35 2.90 2.35
CA GLU A 64 -16.11 3.34 3.52
C GLU A 64 -16.06 4.85 3.68
N ASN A 65 -16.99 5.42 4.45
CA ASN A 65 -16.98 6.84 4.75
C ASN A 65 -15.65 7.21 5.44
N ASN A 66 -14.98 8.23 4.91
CA ASN A 66 -13.76 8.73 5.49
C ASN A 66 -14.07 9.39 6.84
N PRO A 67 -13.49 8.90 7.96
CA PRO A 67 -13.78 9.43 9.29
C PRO A 67 -13.27 10.87 9.48
N THR A 68 -12.44 11.38 8.56
CA THR A 68 -11.98 12.77 8.56
C THR A 68 -12.78 13.72 7.68
N SER A 69 -13.70 13.20 6.85
CA SER A 69 -14.47 14.08 5.97
C SER A 69 -15.57 14.79 6.74
N SER A 70 -15.59 16.13 6.66
CA SER A 70 -16.68 16.96 7.15
C SER A 70 -17.83 17.12 6.14
N SER A 71 -17.63 16.70 4.88
CA SER A 71 -18.66 16.80 3.83
C SER A 71 -18.89 15.46 3.14
N GLN A 72 -20.15 15.06 3.03
CA GLN A 72 -20.55 13.79 2.42
C GLN A 72 -20.44 13.78 0.88
N ASN A 73 -20.12 14.92 0.25
CA ASN A 73 -20.22 15.10 -1.20
C ASN A 73 -18.89 15.41 -1.91
N SER A 74 -17.73 15.33 -1.22
CA SER A 74 -16.41 15.50 -1.84
C SER A 74 -15.81 14.16 -2.27
N ARG A 75 -14.84 14.16 -3.20
CA ARG A 75 -14.04 12.95 -3.53
C ARG A 75 -13.33 12.35 -2.31
N ASP A 76 -13.06 13.17 -1.29
CA ASP A 76 -12.43 12.75 -0.03
C ASP A 76 -13.41 12.15 0.98
N SER A 77 -14.71 12.08 0.64
CA SER A 77 -15.76 11.55 1.53
C SER A 77 -15.65 10.04 1.74
N PHE A 78 -14.97 9.32 0.85
CA PHE A 78 -14.75 7.89 0.95
C PHE A 78 -13.27 7.54 1.05
N GLN A 79 -12.97 6.54 1.86
CA GLN A 79 -11.67 5.94 2.02
C GLN A 79 -11.67 4.56 1.35
N LEU A 80 -10.63 4.29 0.56
CA LEU A 80 -10.35 2.95 0.08
C LEU A 80 -9.98 2.03 1.26
N MET A 81 -10.67 0.91 1.35
CA MET A 81 -10.54 -0.08 2.42
C MET A 81 -9.98 -1.42 1.94
N ILE A 82 -9.96 -1.68 0.64
CA ILE A 82 -9.35 -2.89 0.07
C ILE A 82 -8.49 -2.47 -1.12
N ARG A 83 -7.25 -2.96 -1.17
CA ARG A 83 -6.34 -2.80 -2.31
C ARG A 83 -5.79 -4.18 -2.72
N PRO A 84 -5.18 -4.33 -3.91
CA PRO A 84 -4.48 -5.56 -4.27
C PRO A 84 -3.39 -5.90 -3.27
N SER A 85 -2.79 -7.08 -3.41
CA SER A 85 -1.55 -7.34 -2.68
C SER A 85 -0.49 -6.32 -3.07
N PHE A 86 0.28 -5.89 -2.07
CA PHE A 86 1.37 -4.97 -2.31
C PHE A 86 2.31 -5.54 -3.37
N PRO A 87 2.76 -4.73 -4.34
CA PRO A 87 3.62 -5.20 -5.40
C PRO A 87 4.93 -5.73 -4.84
N GLN A 88 5.63 -6.52 -5.66
CA GLN A 88 7.00 -6.86 -5.32
C GLN A 88 7.84 -5.58 -5.23
N TRP A 89 8.80 -5.58 -4.30
CA TRP A 89 9.69 -4.44 -4.14
C TRP A 89 11.12 -4.88 -3.84
N TYR A 90 12.06 -4.02 -4.21
CA TYR A 90 13.49 -4.25 -4.05
C TYR A 90 14.19 -2.96 -3.61
N TYR A 91 15.29 -3.10 -2.88
CA TYR A 91 16.29 -2.05 -2.84
C TYR A 91 17.04 -1.99 -4.17
N GLY A 92 17.49 -0.80 -4.59
CA GLY A 92 18.13 -0.59 -5.88
C GLY A 92 19.30 -1.54 -6.18
N ASN A 93 20.05 -1.94 -5.15
CA ASN A 93 21.16 -2.90 -5.25
C ASN A 93 20.73 -4.39 -5.25
N GLU A 94 19.44 -4.67 -5.05
CA GLU A 94 18.83 -6.00 -5.00
C GLU A 94 17.92 -6.28 -6.21
N VAL A 95 17.86 -5.34 -7.15
CA VAL A 95 17.06 -5.46 -8.37
C VAL A 95 17.59 -6.61 -9.22
N PRO A 96 16.77 -7.61 -9.58
CA PRO A 96 17.20 -8.70 -10.44
C PRO A 96 17.43 -8.21 -11.87
N GLU A 97 18.38 -8.83 -12.59
CA GLU A 97 18.65 -8.52 -14.01
C GLU A 97 17.43 -8.82 -14.92
N GLN A 98 16.56 -9.72 -14.49
CA GLN A 98 15.35 -10.11 -15.21
C GLN A 98 14.17 -10.19 -14.25
N PHE A 99 13.10 -9.44 -14.54
CA PHE A 99 11.84 -9.56 -13.83
C PHE A 99 11.04 -10.72 -14.42
N GLN A 100 10.48 -11.56 -13.55
CA GLN A 100 9.84 -12.80 -14.00
C GLN A 100 8.44 -12.58 -14.60
N ASN A 101 7.80 -11.43 -14.37
CA ASN A 101 6.42 -11.14 -14.77
C ASN A 101 6.23 -9.69 -15.25
N SER A 102 5.07 -9.42 -15.87
CA SER A 102 4.61 -8.07 -16.25
C SER A 102 4.03 -7.25 -15.08
N ASP A 103 4.21 -7.70 -13.84
CA ASP A 103 3.62 -7.09 -12.65
C ASP A 103 4.38 -5.82 -12.23
N ILE A 104 3.65 -4.82 -11.69
CA ILE A 104 4.24 -3.59 -11.17
C ILE A 104 5.26 -3.93 -10.08
N THR A 105 6.48 -3.38 -10.19
CA THR A 105 7.52 -3.55 -9.19
C THR A 105 7.98 -2.19 -8.65
N ALA A 106 8.12 -2.09 -7.33
CA ALA A 106 8.61 -0.90 -6.66
C ALA A 106 10.11 -0.99 -6.37
N ILE A 107 10.86 0.05 -6.69
CA ILE A 107 12.30 0.12 -6.42
C ILE A 107 12.57 1.29 -5.48
N VAL A 108 13.28 1.01 -4.38
CA VAL A 108 13.79 2.01 -3.43
C VAL A 108 15.29 2.16 -3.66
N ASP A 109 15.69 3.25 -4.30
CA ASP A 109 17.07 3.44 -4.78
C ASP A 109 17.98 4.18 -3.77
N GLU A 110 17.41 4.68 -2.67
CA GLU A 110 18.15 5.36 -1.60
C GLU A 110 17.90 4.69 -0.25
N PRO A 111 18.87 4.76 0.69
CA PRO A 111 18.64 4.38 2.08
C PRO A 111 17.51 5.22 2.71
N TRP A 112 16.79 4.63 3.66
CA TRP A 112 15.74 5.31 4.42
C TRP A 112 16.23 6.62 5.05
N LYS A 113 15.41 7.66 4.96
CA LYS A 113 15.69 8.98 5.55
C LYS A 113 14.46 9.56 6.25
N VAL A 114 14.73 10.59 7.07
CA VAL A 114 13.67 11.31 7.78
C VAL A 114 12.74 11.97 6.77
N GLY A 115 11.43 11.77 6.96
CA GLY A 115 10.38 12.25 6.08
C GLY A 115 9.83 11.20 5.12
N ASP A 116 10.50 10.06 4.96
CA ASP A 116 10.02 8.98 4.10
C ASP A 116 8.70 8.40 4.63
N LEU A 117 7.80 8.13 3.69
CA LEU A 117 6.54 7.43 3.95
C LEU A 117 6.75 5.93 3.78
N VAL A 118 6.49 5.19 4.85
CA VAL A 118 6.73 3.74 4.91
C VAL A 118 5.51 3.03 5.47
N ASP A 119 5.30 1.80 5.03
CA ASP A 119 4.40 0.84 5.66
C ASP A 119 5.27 -0.05 6.56
N TRP A 120 5.09 0.05 7.88
CA TRP A 120 5.84 -0.70 8.88
C TRP A 120 5.11 -1.99 9.26
N LEU A 121 5.74 -3.15 9.05
CA LEU A 121 5.23 -4.44 9.49
C LEU A 121 5.41 -4.60 11.00
N ASN A 122 4.30 -4.72 11.73
CA ASN A 122 4.30 -5.03 13.14
C ASN A 122 3.08 -5.86 13.51
N GLU A 123 3.29 -6.92 14.31
CA GLU A 123 2.22 -7.82 14.77
C GLU A 123 1.35 -8.37 13.62
N GLY A 124 1.94 -8.65 12.45
CA GLY A 124 1.25 -9.28 11.32
C GLY A 124 0.41 -8.33 10.45
N CYS A 125 0.49 -7.00 10.65
CA CYS A 125 -0.11 -6.03 9.74
C CYS A 125 0.83 -4.85 9.44
N TYR A 126 0.54 -4.12 8.37
CA TYR A 126 1.35 -3.00 7.89
C TYR A 126 0.75 -1.66 8.33
N TRP A 127 1.54 -0.85 9.00
CA TRP A 127 1.15 0.45 9.54
C TRP A 127 1.75 1.56 8.69
N SER A 128 0.91 2.34 8.00
CA SER A 128 1.40 3.52 7.29
C SER A 128 1.94 4.55 8.29
N ALA A 129 3.16 5.01 8.06
CA ALA A 129 3.93 5.82 8.98
C ALA A 129 4.89 6.77 8.26
N THR A 130 5.43 7.74 9.00
CA THR A 130 6.51 8.61 8.52
C THR A 130 7.75 8.40 9.38
N ILE A 131 8.92 8.23 8.77
CA ILE A 131 10.19 8.19 9.49
C ILE A 131 10.46 9.56 10.11
N THR A 132 10.58 9.63 11.43
CA THR A 132 10.86 10.88 12.18
C THR A 132 12.30 11.00 12.65
N LYS A 133 13.02 9.88 12.75
CA LYS A 133 14.42 9.88 13.19
C LYS A 133 15.15 8.64 12.69
N LEU A 134 16.43 8.78 12.35
CA LEU A 134 17.36 7.66 12.18
C LEU A 134 18.00 7.37 13.54
N VAL A 135 17.78 6.19 14.11
CA VAL A 135 18.27 5.86 15.46
C VAL A 135 19.66 5.26 15.39
N ASP A 136 19.84 4.28 14.51
CA ASP A 136 21.13 3.71 14.14
C ASP A 136 21.07 3.18 12.68
N LYS A 137 22.01 2.30 12.30
CA LYS A 137 22.12 1.79 10.93
C LYS A 137 20.90 0.97 10.50
N ASP A 138 20.32 0.20 11.40
CA ASP A 138 19.29 -0.80 11.08
C ASP A 138 17.95 -0.48 11.76
N MET A 139 17.86 0.65 12.47
CA MET A 139 16.69 1.05 13.23
C MET A 139 16.35 2.53 13.04
N VAL A 140 15.06 2.81 12.87
CA VAL A 140 14.49 4.16 12.73
C VAL A 140 13.34 4.36 13.71
N GLU A 141 13.01 5.61 13.99
CA GLU A 141 11.77 5.97 14.66
C GLU A 141 10.71 6.31 13.60
N VAL A 142 9.55 5.67 13.69
CA VAL A 142 8.38 5.94 12.83
C VAL A 142 7.25 6.57 13.64
N LYS A 143 6.49 7.46 13.01
CA LYS A 143 5.29 8.07 13.58
C LYS A 143 4.07 7.69 12.76
N LEU A 144 3.06 7.13 13.43
CA LEU A 144 1.77 6.85 12.82
C LEU A 144 0.94 8.13 12.65
N PRO A 145 0.07 8.22 11.62
CA PRO A 145 -0.93 9.28 11.51
C PRO A 145 -1.77 9.40 12.78
N ALA A 146 -2.14 10.61 13.17
CA ALA A 146 -2.99 10.82 14.34
C ALA A 146 -4.43 10.34 14.10
N PRO A 147 -5.20 10.05 15.17
CA PRO A 147 -6.62 9.79 15.05
C PRO A 147 -7.35 10.95 14.34
N PRO A 148 -8.38 10.66 13.53
CA PRO A 148 -8.96 9.32 13.30
C PRO A 148 -8.29 8.53 12.16
N LYS A 149 -7.23 9.07 11.52
CA LYS A 149 -6.55 8.39 10.40
C LYS A 149 -5.64 7.24 10.84
N GLY A 150 -5.07 7.35 12.04
CA GLY A 150 -4.21 6.33 12.64
C GLY A 150 -4.19 6.42 14.16
N GLU A 151 -3.19 5.83 14.81
CA GLU A 151 -3.07 5.84 16.29
C GLU A 151 -2.15 6.95 16.86
N GLY A 152 -1.44 7.69 16.00
CA GLY A 152 -0.67 8.90 16.36
C GLY A 152 0.61 8.70 17.17
N LYS A 153 0.91 7.47 17.56
CA LYS A 153 2.06 7.09 18.40
C LYS A 153 3.36 7.00 17.58
N ARG A 154 4.48 6.97 18.31
CA ARG A 154 5.83 6.76 17.76
C ARG A 154 6.39 5.43 18.24
N TYR A 155 7.17 4.79 17.37
CA TYR A 155 7.75 3.47 17.61
C TYR A 155 9.14 3.40 17.01
N ASN A 156 10.01 2.58 17.61
CA ASN A 156 11.25 2.15 16.96
C ASN A 156 10.94 0.95 16.07
N ALA A 157 11.38 1.01 14.83
CA ALA A 157 11.16 -0.02 13.81
C ALA A 157 12.50 -0.41 13.19
N LYS A 158 12.68 -1.70 12.88
CA LYS A 158 13.84 -2.15 12.10
C LYS A 158 13.64 -1.78 10.64
N CYS A 159 14.71 -1.39 9.95
CA CYS A 159 14.67 -1.08 8.53
C CYS A 159 14.11 -2.24 7.69
N ASN A 160 14.35 -3.48 8.09
CA ASN A 160 13.86 -4.70 7.40
C ASN A 160 12.35 -4.93 7.57
N ASP A 161 11.72 -4.29 8.54
CA ASP A 161 10.26 -4.36 8.74
C ASP A 161 9.54 -3.27 7.94
N LEU A 162 10.26 -2.44 7.20
CA LEU A 162 9.70 -1.36 6.39
C LEU A 162 9.59 -1.76 4.93
N ARG A 163 8.54 -1.29 4.29
CA ARG A 163 8.42 -1.20 2.83
C ARG A 163 7.98 0.23 2.46
N PRO A 164 8.21 0.71 1.23
CA PRO A 164 7.73 2.02 0.83
C PRO A 164 6.20 2.11 0.94
N THR A 165 5.65 3.26 1.33
CA THR A 165 4.21 3.47 1.18
C THR A 165 3.88 3.67 -0.30
N LEU A 166 2.89 2.93 -0.79
CA LEU A 166 2.28 3.15 -2.10
C LEU A 166 0.78 3.38 -1.93
N GLU A 167 0.23 4.21 -2.80
CA GLU A 167 -1.20 4.43 -2.94
C GLU A 167 -1.73 3.53 -4.05
N TRP A 168 -3.01 3.15 -3.96
CA TRP A 168 -3.67 2.39 -5.01
C TRP A 168 -5.01 3.01 -5.32
N SER A 169 -5.37 3.07 -6.60
CA SER A 169 -6.72 3.42 -7.03
C SER A 169 -7.16 2.55 -8.20
N LEU A 170 -8.47 2.49 -8.44
CA LEU A 170 -9.04 1.78 -9.59
C LEU A 170 -8.57 2.34 -10.94
N ILE A 171 -8.14 3.61 -10.98
CA ILE A 171 -7.84 4.33 -12.21
C ILE A 171 -6.34 4.32 -12.50
N GLU A 172 -5.54 4.61 -11.49
CA GLU A 172 -4.09 4.81 -11.61
C GLU A 172 -3.28 3.58 -11.20
N ASP A 173 -3.95 2.52 -10.75
CA ASP A 173 -3.33 1.35 -10.13
C ASP A 173 -2.43 1.79 -8.96
N TRP A 174 -1.32 1.08 -8.70
CA TRP A 174 -0.31 1.47 -7.73
C TRP A 174 0.43 2.74 -8.15
N THR A 175 0.50 3.71 -7.25
CA THR A 175 1.26 4.94 -7.42
C THR A 175 2.14 5.23 -6.20
N ALA A 176 3.27 5.88 -6.41
CA ALA A 176 4.03 6.44 -5.29
C ALA A 176 3.25 7.67 -4.77
N PRO A 177 3.15 7.88 -3.45
CA PRO A 177 2.50 9.07 -2.91
C PRO A 177 3.17 10.31 -3.51
N LEU A 178 2.37 11.18 -4.11
CA LEU A 178 2.82 12.45 -4.65
C LEU A 178 3.44 13.25 -3.50
N SER A 179 4.76 13.21 -3.37
CA SER A 179 5.44 13.99 -2.34
C SER A 179 5.09 15.47 -2.58
N LYS A 180 4.80 16.20 -1.51
CA LYS A 180 4.73 17.66 -1.56
C LYS A 180 6.12 18.28 -1.75
N VAL A 181 7.00 17.73 -2.59
CA VAL A 181 8.22 18.40 -3.05
C VAL A 181 8.54 17.83 -4.42
N ILE A 182 8.36 18.68 -5.43
CA ILE A 182 9.07 18.59 -6.70
C ILE A 182 10.55 18.61 -6.35
N ASP A 183 11.16 17.44 -6.17
CA ASP A 183 12.55 17.11 -6.43
C ASP A 183 12.85 15.69 -5.91
N ARG A 184 13.09 14.78 -6.86
CA ARG A 184 13.54 13.38 -6.73
C ARG A 184 12.46 12.37 -6.29
N LEU A 185 11.95 11.62 -7.27
CA LEU A 185 11.22 10.36 -7.04
C LEU A 185 12.16 9.39 -6.33
N GLN A 186 11.92 9.13 -5.04
CA GLN A 186 12.66 8.14 -4.24
C GLN A 186 12.20 6.71 -4.50
N ILE A 187 11.01 6.57 -5.08
CA ILE A 187 10.39 5.30 -5.43
C ILE A 187 10.09 5.33 -6.92
N LEU A 188 10.64 4.38 -7.67
CA LEU A 188 10.29 4.15 -9.06
C LEU A 188 9.33 2.97 -9.14
N LEU A 189 8.21 3.15 -9.85
CA LEU A 189 7.29 2.07 -10.20
C LEU A 189 7.53 1.69 -11.65
N LEU A 190 8.00 0.46 -11.87
CA LEU A 190 8.15 -0.10 -13.20
C LEU A 190 6.89 -0.90 -13.53
N SER A 191 6.16 -0.48 -14.57
CA SER A 191 5.12 -1.28 -15.22
C SER A 191 5.68 -1.79 -16.55
N PHE A 192 5.67 -3.11 -16.75
CA PHE A 192 6.30 -3.74 -17.90
C PHE A 192 5.38 -3.85 -19.14
N ASP A 193 4.19 -3.26 -19.11
CA ASP A 193 3.24 -3.35 -20.23
C ASP A 193 3.51 -2.39 -21.40
N VAL A 194 4.49 -1.48 -21.31
CA VAL A 194 4.95 -0.68 -22.47
C VAL A 194 6.43 -0.32 -22.33
N PHE A 195 7.35 -1.20 -22.73
CA PHE A 195 8.66 -0.75 -23.21
C PHE A 195 9.14 -1.63 -24.37
N ARG A 196 9.15 -1.03 -25.57
CA ARG A 196 10.03 -1.46 -26.65
C ARG A 196 11.47 -1.35 -26.13
N CYS A 197 12.23 -2.42 -26.28
CA CYS A 197 13.64 -2.55 -25.90
C CYS A 197 14.58 -1.59 -26.65
N GLU A 198 14.53 -0.28 -26.42
CA GLU A 198 15.56 0.65 -26.93
C GLU A 198 16.10 1.69 -25.92
N ASP A 199 15.48 1.95 -24.76
CA ASP A 199 15.89 3.12 -23.93
C ASP A 199 16.68 2.82 -22.63
N ILE A 200 17.23 1.62 -22.41
CA ILE A 200 18.06 1.32 -21.21
C ILE A 200 19.56 1.09 -21.53
N MET A 201 20.04 1.31 -22.75
CA MET A 201 21.46 1.13 -23.13
C MET A 201 22.20 2.37 -23.63
N SER A 202 22.04 3.57 -23.02
CA SER A 202 22.86 4.74 -23.41
C SER A 202 23.63 5.43 -22.27
N ARG A 203 23.92 4.75 -21.17
CA ARG A 203 24.87 5.24 -20.15
C ARG A 203 25.92 4.22 -19.75
N CYS A 204 26.53 3.60 -20.75
CA CYS A 204 27.87 3.03 -20.67
C CYS A 204 28.47 3.16 -22.07
N ASP A 205 29.10 4.29 -22.36
CA ASP A 205 30.41 4.30 -23.03
C ASP A 205 30.96 5.73 -23.01
N SER A 206 32.27 5.78 -22.78
CA SER A 206 33.12 6.98 -22.71
C SER A 206 33.43 7.53 -24.09
#